data_AF-I3DWW2-F1
#
_entry.id   AF-I3DWW2-F1
#
_cell.length_a   1.000
_cell.length_b   1.000
_cell.length_c   1.000
_cell.angle_alpha   90.00
_cell.angle_beta   90.00
_cell.angle_gamma   90.00
#
_symmetry.space_group_name_H-M   'P 1'
#
loop_
_entity.id
_entity.type
_entity.pdbx_description
1 polymer ?
#
loop_
_entity_poly.entity_id
_entity_poly.type
_entity_poly.pdbx_seq_one_letter_code
_entity_poly.pdbx_strand_id
1 'polypeptide(L)'
;MSSFEDYVKNVFAWNHQLREFLESEQVAKDEEIWSRLDTFTEIIEGIRNPLSPEELARLQLQVEELHDEMERYFAERRQVGSNWIREPSVAIGKHQLPPLPYQYNALEPYISEEIMRLHHDKHHRSYVEGLNKAETALQKARESGDFSLVKHWSRELAFHGSGHYLHTVFWNNMTPNGGGRPRGKLLSEIENYFGSYEAFKKQFSEAAKQVEGVGWALLVWSPRSRHLEILQSELHMLLTQWDTIPLLVLDVWEHAYYLQYENRRAEYVENWWKIVNWRNVEERFDKAEKLKWRPF
;
A
#
# COMPACT_ATOMS: atom_id res chain seq x y z
N MET A 1 16.60 -26.18 22.76
CA MET A 1 16.85 -25.37 23.96
C MET A 1 17.49 -24.01 23.63
N SER A 2 18.31 -23.84 22.58
CA SER A 2 18.90 -22.51 22.28
C SER A 2 17.88 -21.46 21.81
N SER A 3 16.86 -21.81 21.02
CA SER A 3 15.93 -20.79 20.46
C SER A 3 15.06 -20.07 21.49
N PHE A 4 14.80 -20.69 22.64
CA PHE A 4 13.97 -20.08 23.69
C PHE A 4 14.76 -19.05 24.50
N GLU A 5 15.97 -19.40 24.93
CA GLU A 5 16.86 -18.46 25.63
C GLU A 5 17.23 -17.29 24.73
N ASP A 6 17.43 -17.54 23.43
CA ASP A 6 17.67 -16.50 22.43
C ASP A 6 16.45 -15.59 22.24
N TYR A 7 15.24 -16.16 22.19
CA TYR A 7 13.99 -15.39 22.10
C TYR A 7 13.79 -14.49 23.33
N VAL A 8 13.93 -15.03 24.54
CA VAL A 8 13.79 -14.25 25.78
C VAL A 8 14.84 -13.13 25.83
N LYS A 9 16.10 -13.41 25.48
CA LYS A 9 17.15 -12.38 25.39
C LYS A 9 16.81 -11.29 24.38
N ASN A 10 16.29 -11.65 23.21
CA ASN A 10 15.88 -10.68 22.19
C ASN A 10 14.72 -9.80 22.67
N VAL A 11 13.76 -10.38 23.40
CA VAL A 11 12.63 -9.65 23.99
C VAL A 11 13.10 -8.68 25.07
N PHE A 12 14.04 -9.08 25.95
CA PHE A 12 14.67 -8.19 26.92
C PHE A 12 15.43 -7.03 26.24
N ALA A 13 16.21 -7.34 25.20
CA ALA A 13 16.95 -6.34 24.44
C ALA A 13 16.00 -5.35 23.74
N TRP A 14 14.92 -5.85 23.15
CA TRP A 14 13.89 -5.02 22.51
C TRP A 14 13.19 -4.09 23.53
N ASN A 15 12.78 -4.61 24.68
CA ASN A 15 12.17 -3.80 25.74
C ASN A 15 13.11 -2.69 26.25
N HIS A 16 14.40 -2.99 26.40
CA HIS A 16 15.41 -2.00 26.78
C HIS A 16 15.59 -0.91 25.72
N GLN A 17 15.81 -1.30 24.46
CA GLN A 17 15.95 -0.37 23.33
C GLN A 17 14.73 0.55 23.20
N LEU A 18 13.55 0.02 23.47
CA LEU A 18 12.30 0.76 23.38
C LEU A 18 12.19 1.84 24.47
N ARG A 19 12.63 1.53 25.69
CA ARG A 19 12.69 2.50 26.79
C ARG A 19 13.71 3.61 26.50
N GLU A 20 14.90 3.25 26.00
CA GLU A 20 15.90 4.23 25.58
C GLU A 20 15.36 5.15 24.49
N PHE A 21 14.61 4.60 23.53
CA PHE A 21 13.97 5.38 22.48
C PHE A 21 12.90 6.34 23.01
N LEU A 22 12.00 5.88 23.90
CA LEU A 22 11.00 6.76 24.51
C LEU A 22 11.64 7.87 25.35
N GLU A 23 12.77 7.59 26.01
CA GLU A 23 13.55 8.60 26.71
C GLU A 23 14.21 9.61 25.74
N SER A 24 14.79 9.15 24.62
CA SER A 24 15.37 10.05 23.62
C SER A 24 14.34 10.97 22.97
N GLU A 25 13.12 10.48 22.79
CA GLU A 25 11.98 11.25 22.26
C GLU A 25 11.27 12.10 23.33
N GLN A 26 11.81 12.15 24.57
CA GLN A 26 11.26 12.94 25.68
C GLN A 26 9.79 12.63 25.98
N VAL A 27 9.37 11.37 25.82
CA VAL A 27 8.00 10.93 26.14
C VAL A 27 7.78 11.02 27.64
N ALA A 28 6.79 11.83 28.06
CA ALA A 28 6.44 12.01 29.47
C ALA A 28 6.16 10.66 30.16
N LYS A 29 6.74 10.46 31.35
CA LYS A 29 6.75 9.17 32.08
C LYS A 29 5.38 8.74 32.63
N ASP A 30 4.41 9.65 32.65
CA ASP A 30 3.03 9.45 33.09
C ASP A 30 2.10 8.94 31.96
N GLU A 31 2.62 8.79 30.75
CA GLU A 31 1.89 8.23 29.61
C GLU A 31 1.65 6.71 29.75
N GLU A 32 0.50 6.24 29.28
CA GLU A 32 0.04 4.84 29.43
C GLU A 32 1.08 3.81 28.93
N ILE A 33 1.85 4.18 27.92
CA ILE A 33 2.88 3.35 27.31
C ILE A 33 4.00 2.96 28.27
N TRP A 34 4.37 3.85 29.20
CA TRP A 34 5.37 3.55 30.22
C TRP A 34 4.84 2.52 31.21
N SER A 35 3.58 2.66 31.65
CA SER A 35 2.93 1.68 32.54
C SER A 35 2.83 0.30 31.90
N ARG A 36 2.57 0.21 30.59
CA ARG A 36 2.53 -1.06 29.87
C ARG A 36 3.90 -1.69 29.71
N LEU A 37 4.92 -0.89 29.41
CA LEU A 37 6.31 -1.36 29.41
C LEU A 37 6.75 -1.83 30.78
N ASP A 38 6.32 -1.17 31.87
CA ASP A 38 6.62 -1.58 33.24
C ASP A 38 5.96 -2.93 33.55
N THR A 39 4.68 -3.07 33.23
CA THR A 39 3.95 -4.35 33.35
C THR A 39 4.63 -5.47 32.56
N PHE A 40 5.10 -5.15 31.35
CA PHE A 40 5.80 -6.10 30.51
C PHE A 40 7.18 -6.49 31.07
N THR A 41 7.95 -5.53 31.57
CA THR A 41 9.21 -5.79 32.29
C THR A 41 8.98 -6.71 33.47
N GLU A 42 7.96 -6.47 34.30
CA GLU A 42 7.64 -7.31 35.45
C GLU A 42 7.31 -8.76 35.04
N ILE A 43 6.57 -8.94 33.94
CA ILE A 43 6.26 -10.27 33.40
C ILE A 43 7.54 -10.97 32.98
N ILE A 44 8.43 -10.29 32.25
CA ILE A 44 9.66 -10.87 31.73
C ILE A 44 10.68 -11.15 32.84
N GLU A 45 10.85 -10.26 33.80
CA GLU A 45 11.72 -10.45 34.97
C GLU A 45 11.20 -11.53 35.93
N GLY A 46 9.89 -11.77 35.92
CA GLY A 46 9.24 -12.85 36.65
C GLY A 46 9.50 -14.25 36.06
N ILE A 47 10.03 -14.36 34.84
CA ILE A 47 10.35 -15.64 34.19
C ILE A 47 11.56 -16.27 34.88
N ARG A 48 11.34 -17.31 35.68
CA ARG A 48 12.40 -18.17 36.23
C ARG A 48 12.20 -19.61 35.76
N ASN A 49 13.24 -20.22 35.17
CA ASN A 49 13.29 -21.58 34.59
C ASN A 49 12.51 -21.77 33.26
N PRO A 50 12.76 -22.84 32.49
CA PRO A 50 12.27 -22.93 31.11
C PRO A 50 10.73 -22.89 31.10
N LEU A 51 10.18 -21.92 30.35
CA LEU A 51 8.74 -21.75 30.19
C LEU A 51 8.13 -22.97 29.50
N SER A 52 6.92 -23.35 29.93
CA SER A 52 6.10 -24.28 29.19
C SER A 52 5.71 -23.71 27.81
N PRO A 53 5.36 -24.55 26.82
CA PRO A 53 4.93 -24.09 25.50
C PRO A 53 3.75 -23.11 25.55
N GLU A 54 2.85 -23.25 26.52
CA GLU A 54 1.70 -22.36 26.71
C GLU A 54 2.11 -20.98 27.22
N GLU A 55 3.05 -20.92 28.17
CA GLU A 55 3.60 -19.66 28.67
C GLU A 55 4.42 -18.93 27.59
N LEU A 56 5.14 -19.67 26.74
CA LEU A 56 5.85 -19.10 25.59
C LEU A 56 4.89 -18.47 24.58
N ALA A 57 3.80 -19.17 24.23
CA ALA A 57 2.78 -18.65 23.33
C ALA A 57 2.08 -17.41 23.91
N ARG A 58 1.83 -17.41 25.23
CA ARG A 58 1.27 -16.25 25.93
C ARG A 58 2.23 -15.06 25.91
N LEU A 59 3.52 -15.29 26.13
CA LEU A 59 4.55 -14.26 26.07
C LEU A 59 4.67 -13.69 24.64
N GLN A 60 4.62 -14.54 23.62
CA GLN A 60 4.62 -14.12 22.22
C GLN A 60 3.42 -13.24 21.89
N LEU A 61 2.21 -13.64 22.30
CA LEU A 61 1.01 -12.83 22.11
C LEU A 61 1.10 -11.47 22.82
N GLN A 62 1.64 -11.43 24.04
CA GLN A 62 1.82 -10.17 24.78
C GLN A 62 2.88 -9.26 24.15
N VAL A 63 3.96 -9.84 23.59
CA VAL A 63 4.96 -9.10 22.81
C VAL A 63 4.34 -8.50 21.54
N GLU A 64 3.54 -9.29 20.81
CA GLU A 64 2.84 -8.84 19.60
C GLU A 64 1.80 -7.76 19.91
N GLU A 65 1.01 -7.92 20.97
CA GLU A 65 0.03 -6.91 21.40
C GLU A 65 0.71 -5.59 21.81
N LEU A 66 1.80 -5.67 22.58
CA LEU A 66 2.59 -4.49 22.93
C LEU A 66 3.20 -3.84 21.68
N HIS A 67 3.70 -4.64 20.74
CA HIS A 67 4.24 -4.14 19.47
C HIS A 67 3.18 -3.39 18.65
N ASP A 68 1.98 -3.97 18.49
CA ASP A 68 0.85 -3.34 17.79
C ASP A 68 0.35 -2.08 18.50
N GLU A 69 0.39 -2.05 19.82
CA GLU A 69 0.07 -0.85 20.60
C GLU A 69 1.12 0.25 20.46
N MET A 70 2.41 -0.10 20.41
CA MET A 70 3.48 0.84 20.12
C MET A 70 3.34 1.42 18.70
N GLU A 71 3.05 0.58 17.71
CA GLU A 71 2.80 1.05 16.34
C GLU A 71 1.61 2.01 16.30
N ARG A 72 0.52 1.70 17.00
CA ARG A 72 -0.65 2.58 17.14
C ARG A 72 -0.31 3.88 17.87
N TYR A 73 0.38 3.79 19.01
CA TYR A 73 0.81 4.96 19.78
C TYR A 73 1.67 5.91 18.96
N PHE A 74 2.65 5.39 18.20
CA PHE A 74 3.47 6.22 17.33
C PHE A 74 2.72 6.68 16.08
N ALA A 75 1.75 5.91 15.57
CA ALA A 75 0.87 6.38 14.51
C ALA A 75 -0.04 7.54 14.97
N GLU A 76 -0.49 7.52 16.22
CA GLU A 76 -1.33 8.57 16.84
C GLU A 76 -0.49 9.78 17.28
N ARG A 77 0.69 9.57 17.87
CA ARG A 77 1.61 10.65 18.26
C ARG A 77 2.32 11.34 17.10
N ARG A 78 2.32 10.78 15.88
CA ARG A 78 2.61 11.55 14.66
C ARG A 78 1.70 12.78 14.50
N GLN A 79 0.57 12.86 15.20
CA GLN A 79 -0.34 14.01 15.19
C GLN A 79 -0.26 14.94 16.41
N VAL A 80 0.54 14.66 17.44
CA VAL A 80 0.61 15.50 18.65
C VAL A 80 2.06 15.91 18.94
N GLY A 81 2.44 17.08 18.44
CA GLY A 81 3.76 17.67 18.69
C GLY A 81 4.36 18.24 17.41
N SER A 82 4.79 19.49 17.46
CA SER A 82 5.20 20.33 16.33
C SER A 82 6.53 19.93 15.65
N ASN A 83 6.67 18.66 15.27
CA ASN A 83 7.73 18.17 14.39
C ASN A 83 7.09 17.38 13.25
N TRP A 84 6.99 18.02 12.08
CA TRP A 84 6.62 17.34 10.85
C TRP A 84 7.67 16.26 10.56
N ILE A 85 7.34 14.98 10.72
CA ILE A 85 8.00 13.97 9.89
C ILE A 85 7.62 14.37 8.48
N ARG A 86 8.52 15.08 7.77
CA ARG A 86 8.34 15.29 6.34
C ARG A 86 8.28 13.90 5.74
N GLU A 87 7.08 13.47 5.34
CA GLU A 87 6.98 12.31 4.48
C GLU A 87 7.97 12.53 3.34
N PRO A 88 8.83 11.54 3.05
CA PRO A 88 9.90 11.72 2.10
C PRO A 88 9.30 12.11 0.74
N SER A 89 9.53 13.34 0.32
CA SER A 89 9.16 13.81 -1.00
C SER A 89 10.21 13.36 -2.00
N VAL A 90 9.80 12.88 -3.16
CA VAL A 90 10.71 12.54 -4.25
C VAL A 90 11.16 13.82 -4.95
N ALA A 91 12.48 14.05 -5.03
CA ALA A 91 13.02 15.18 -5.77
C ALA A 91 12.85 14.98 -7.30
N ILE A 92 12.85 16.09 -8.04
CA ILE A 92 12.75 16.10 -9.52
C ILE A 92 13.76 15.12 -10.12
N GLY A 93 13.28 14.18 -10.92
CA GLY A 93 14.12 13.22 -11.62
C GLY A 93 14.73 12.13 -10.72
N LYS A 94 14.21 11.93 -9.50
CA LYS A 94 14.73 10.97 -8.51
C LYS A 94 13.73 9.88 -8.09
N HIS A 95 12.68 9.65 -8.89
CA HIS A 95 11.80 8.49 -8.72
C HIS A 95 12.59 7.20 -8.89
N GLN A 96 12.22 6.17 -8.13
CA GLN A 96 12.87 4.87 -8.12
C GLN A 96 11.84 3.78 -8.34
N LEU A 97 12.26 2.69 -8.97
CA LEU A 97 11.46 1.48 -9.07
C LEU A 97 11.35 0.87 -7.66
N PRO A 98 10.17 0.86 -7.02
CA PRO A 98 10.01 0.25 -5.71
C PRO A 98 10.24 -1.25 -5.82
N PRO A 99 10.88 -1.92 -4.84
CA PRO A 99 10.93 -3.37 -4.83
C PRO A 99 9.52 -3.95 -4.69
N LEU A 100 9.30 -5.16 -5.24
CA LEU A 100 8.08 -5.91 -4.98
C LEU A 100 7.99 -6.28 -3.48
N PRO A 101 6.79 -6.27 -2.88
CA PRO A 101 6.60 -6.67 -1.49
C PRO A 101 6.66 -8.20 -1.28
N TYR A 102 6.85 -8.96 -2.36
CA TYR A 102 6.94 -10.43 -2.37
C TYR A 102 7.84 -10.90 -3.53
N GLN A 103 8.20 -12.19 -3.54
CA GLN A 103 9.00 -12.79 -4.62
C GLN A 103 8.23 -12.83 -5.94
N TYR A 104 8.94 -12.83 -7.07
CA TYR A 104 8.31 -12.79 -8.41
C TYR A 104 7.32 -13.94 -8.68
N ASN A 105 7.55 -15.13 -8.13
CA ASN A 105 6.70 -16.30 -8.27
C ASN A 105 5.64 -16.43 -7.17
N ALA A 106 5.56 -15.48 -6.22
CA ALA A 106 4.71 -15.61 -5.04
C ALA A 106 3.20 -15.60 -5.36
N LEU A 107 2.81 -15.13 -6.55
CA LEU A 107 1.41 -15.02 -6.97
C LEU A 107 0.95 -16.19 -7.85
N GLU A 108 1.81 -17.19 -8.08
CA GLU A 108 1.43 -18.40 -8.79
C GLU A 108 0.38 -19.20 -7.99
N PRO A 109 -0.57 -19.88 -8.67
CA PRO A 109 -0.68 -20.05 -10.11
C PRO A 109 -1.46 -18.93 -10.82
N TYR A 110 -1.80 -17.83 -10.14
CA TYR A 110 -2.71 -16.82 -10.64
C TYR A 110 -2.04 -15.75 -11.51
N ILE A 111 -0.78 -15.42 -11.25
CA ILE A 111 0.06 -14.61 -12.14
C ILE A 111 1.45 -15.25 -12.17
N SER A 112 1.93 -15.60 -13.36
CA SER A 112 3.20 -16.29 -13.55
C SER A 112 4.41 -15.43 -13.17
N GLU A 113 5.49 -16.08 -12.73
CA GLU A 113 6.76 -15.41 -12.46
C GLU A 113 7.27 -14.60 -13.68
N GLU A 114 7.09 -15.15 -14.89
CA GLU A 114 7.51 -14.51 -16.14
C GLU A 114 6.82 -13.16 -16.35
N ILE A 115 5.48 -13.11 -16.17
CA ILE A 115 4.72 -11.87 -16.22
C ILE A 115 5.24 -10.91 -15.16
N MET A 116 5.36 -11.35 -13.91
CA MET A 116 5.78 -10.49 -12.80
C MET A 116 7.16 -9.86 -13.04
N ARG A 117 8.13 -10.62 -13.60
CA ARG A 117 9.46 -10.10 -13.93
C ARG A 117 9.41 -9.07 -15.05
N LEU A 118 8.73 -9.36 -16.15
CA LEU A 118 8.63 -8.42 -17.27
C LEU A 118 7.87 -7.15 -16.88
N HIS A 119 6.74 -7.32 -16.21
CA HIS A 119 5.84 -6.24 -15.79
C HIS A 119 6.52 -5.30 -14.79
N HIS A 120 7.29 -5.82 -13.85
CA HIS A 120 8.05 -5.01 -12.90
C HIS A 120 9.37 -4.47 -13.49
N ASP A 121 10.28 -5.33 -13.95
CA ASP A 121 11.64 -4.93 -14.30
C ASP A 121 11.75 -4.23 -15.65
N LYS A 122 10.76 -4.38 -16.53
CA LYS A 122 10.72 -3.71 -17.85
C LYS A 122 9.65 -2.63 -17.89
N HIS A 123 8.37 -3.00 -17.75
CA HIS A 123 7.28 -2.04 -17.93
C HIS A 123 7.29 -0.97 -16.84
N HIS A 124 7.24 -1.35 -15.55
CA HIS A 124 7.26 -0.37 -14.46
C HIS A 124 8.54 0.47 -14.44
N ARG A 125 9.71 -0.15 -14.68
CA ARG A 125 10.99 0.57 -14.82
C ARG A 125 10.94 1.66 -15.89
N SER A 126 10.35 1.37 -17.05
CA SER A 126 10.23 2.36 -18.14
C SER A 126 9.39 3.57 -17.73
N TYR A 127 8.35 3.38 -16.90
CA TYR A 127 7.55 4.49 -16.38
C TYR A 127 8.33 5.36 -15.40
N VAL A 128 9.13 4.75 -14.50
CA VAL A 128 10.00 5.48 -13.59
C VAL A 128 11.03 6.32 -14.36
N GLU A 129 11.71 5.72 -15.33
CA GLU A 129 12.72 6.40 -16.16
C GLU A 129 12.11 7.54 -16.99
N GLY A 130 10.94 7.29 -17.60
CA GLY A 130 10.21 8.29 -18.38
C GLY A 130 9.71 9.46 -17.54
N LEU A 131 9.20 9.20 -16.33
CA LEU A 131 8.78 10.23 -15.38
C LEU A 131 9.96 11.12 -14.99
N ASN A 132 11.09 10.50 -14.63
CA ASN A 132 12.31 11.23 -14.28
C ASN A 132 12.81 12.12 -15.43
N LYS A 133 12.74 11.61 -16.66
CA LYS A 133 13.13 12.35 -17.87
C LYS A 133 12.21 13.54 -18.10
N ALA A 134 10.89 13.35 -18.00
CA ALA A 134 9.90 14.42 -18.19
C ALA A 134 10.06 15.54 -17.15
N GLU A 135 10.22 15.18 -15.88
CA GLU A 135 10.45 16.15 -14.80
C GLU A 135 11.72 16.98 -15.01
N THR A 136 12.83 16.32 -15.36
CA THR A 136 14.12 16.97 -15.63
C THR A 136 14.04 17.88 -16.86
N ALA A 137 13.35 17.46 -17.91
CA ALA A 137 13.17 18.27 -19.11
C ALA A 137 12.32 19.52 -18.84
N LEU A 138 11.24 19.39 -18.05
CA LEU A 138 10.43 20.52 -17.61
C LEU A 138 11.20 21.45 -16.67
N GLN A 139 12.09 20.93 -15.84
CA GLN A 139 12.99 21.76 -15.04
C GLN A 139 13.90 22.61 -15.91
N LYS A 140 14.57 22.00 -16.89
CA LYS A 140 15.42 22.72 -17.85
C LYS A 140 14.66 23.78 -18.62
N ALA A 141 13.43 23.49 -19.05
CA ALA A 141 12.56 24.46 -19.72
C ALA A 141 12.27 25.68 -18.84
N ARG A 142 12.04 25.50 -17.53
CA ARG A 142 11.86 26.61 -16.58
C ARG A 142 13.14 27.42 -16.38
N GLU A 143 14.30 26.77 -16.36
CA GLU A 143 15.60 27.42 -16.17
C GLU A 143 16.04 28.20 -17.41
N SER A 144 15.79 27.68 -18.61
CA SER A 144 16.15 28.32 -19.87
C SER A 144 15.11 29.31 -20.40
N GLY A 145 13.85 29.18 -19.97
CA GLY A 145 12.71 29.91 -20.54
C GLY A 145 12.21 29.36 -21.88
N ASP A 146 12.73 28.22 -22.36
CA ASP A 146 12.30 27.57 -23.60
C ASP A 146 11.20 26.53 -23.34
N PHE A 147 9.97 26.89 -23.71
CA PHE A 147 8.79 26.04 -23.58
C PHE A 147 8.33 25.41 -24.91
N SER A 148 9.16 25.40 -25.95
CA SER A 148 8.82 24.86 -27.27
C SER A 148 8.29 23.41 -27.23
N LEU A 149 8.77 22.60 -26.28
CA LEU A 149 8.35 21.21 -26.08
C LEU A 149 7.44 20.99 -24.87
N VAL A 150 6.88 22.05 -24.26
CA VAL A 150 6.09 21.91 -23.01
C VAL A 150 4.90 20.97 -23.17
N LYS A 151 4.24 20.98 -24.33
CA LYS A 151 3.11 20.07 -24.62
C LYS A 151 3.55 18.61 -24.62
N HIS A 152 4.71 18.31 -25.19
CA HIS A 152 5.26 16.95 -25.21
C HIS A 152 5.60 16.51 -23.78
N TRP A 153 6.41 17.28 -23.07
CA TRP A 153 6.86 16.87 -21.74
C TRP A 153 5.76 16.82 -20.69
N SER A 154 4.73 17.68 -20.80
CA SER A 154 3.55 17.59 -19.92
C SER A 154 2.75 16.31 -20.16
N ARG A 155 2.66 15.85 -21.42
CA ARG A 155 2.03 14.57 -21.76
C ARG A 155 2.85 13.39 -21.23
N GLU A 156 4.17 13.39 -21.44
CA GLU A 156 5.06 12.35 -20.92
C GLU A 156 5.01 12.27 -19.40
N LEU A 157 4.95 13.43 -18.73
CA LEU A 157 4.80 13.51 -17.28
C LEU A 157 3.51 12.84 -16.81
N ALA A 158 2.38 13.11 -17.47
CA ALA A 158 1.09 12.51 -17.11
C ALA A 158 1.08 10.99 -17.38
N PHE A 159 1.57 10.55 -18.54
CA PHE A 159 1.59 9.14 -18.93
C PHE A 159 2.51 8.31 -18.03
N HIS A 160 3.78 8.70 -17.90
CA HIS A 160 4.76 7.97 -17.10
C HIS A 160 4.52 8.12 -15.60
N GLY A 161 4.07 9.30 -15.15
CA GLY A 161 3.69 9.53 -13.75
C GLY A 161 2.54 8.63 -13.31
N SER A 162 1.46 8.61 -14.08
CA SER A 162 0.31 7.75 -13.77
C SER A 162 0.68 6.27 -13.89
N GLY A 163 1.50 5.89 -14.88
CA GLY A 163 2.01 4.53 -15.03
C GLY A 163 2.82 4.08 -13.81
N HIS A 164 3.76 4.91 -13.34
CA HIS A 164 4.55 4.61 -12.13
C HIS A 164 3.67 4.45 -10.90
N TYR A 165 2.74 5.38 -10.66
CA TYR A 165 1.92 5.36 -9.45
C TYR A 165 0.92 4.20 -9.47
N LEU A 166 0.22 3.95 -10.58
CA LEU A 166 -0.73 2.83 -10.67
C LEU A 166 -0.04 1.49 -10.49
N HIS A 167 1.14 1.25 -11.08
CA HIS A 167 1.89 0.01 -10.85
C HIS A 167 2.36 -0.11 -9.39
N THR A 168 2.81 0.99 -8.78
CA THR A 168 3.18 1.00 -7.36
C THR A 168 1.99 0.61 -6.47
N VAL A 169 0.78 1.06 -6.79
CA VAL A 169 -0.45 0.63 -6.09
C VAL A 169 -0.76 -0.85 -6.37
N PHE A 170 -0.68 -1.26 -7.64
CA PHE A 170 -0.97 -2.62 -8.12
C PHE A 170 -0.15 -3.69 -7.38
N TRP A 171 1.17 -3.50 -7.23
CA TRP A 171 2.02 -4.44 -6.50
C TRP A 171 1.61 -4.61 -5.04
N ASN A 172 1.21 -3.53 -4.38
CA ASN A 172 0.81 -3.57 -2.98
C ASN A 172 -0.64 -4.10 -2.79
N ASN A 173 -1.47 -3.97 -3.82
CA ASN A 173 -2.82 -4.52 -3.86
C ASN A 173 -2.88 -6.05 -4.07
N MET A 174 -1.73 -6.71 -4.21
CA MET A 174 -1.65 -8.17 -4.32
C MET A 174 -0.80 -8.77 -3.21
N THR A 175 -1.01 -10.04 -2.87
CA THR A 175 -0.22 -10.79 -1.89
C THR A 175 -0.43 -12.30 -2.06
N PRO A 176 0.58 -13.17 -1.81
CA PRO A 176 0.43 -14.63 -1.84
C PRO A 176 -0.70 -15.15 -0.94
N ASN A 177 -0.94 -14.48 0.19
CA ASN A 177 -1.97 -14.85 1.16
C ASN A 177 -3.25 -14.02 0.98
N GLY A 178 -3.52 -13.59 -0.25
CA GLY A 178 -4.60 -12.67 -0.58
C GLY A 178 -5.96 -13.36 -0.75
N GLY A 179 -6.87 -12.63 -1.39
CA GLY A 179 -8.24 -13.07 -1.60
C GLY A 179 -9.13 -12.84 -0.39
N GLY A 180 -10.28 -13.51 -0.35
CA GLY A 180 -11.30 -13.25 0.66
C GLY A 180 -12.06 -11.94 0.40
N ARG A 181 -12.30 -11.15 1.45
CA ARG A 181 -13.11 -9.93 1.44
C ARG A 181 -12.49 -8.86 2.35
N PRO A 182 -12.73 -7.56 2.08
CA PRO A 182 -12.37 -6.51 3.03
C PRO A 182 -13.21 -6.63 4.29
N ARG A 183 -12.78 -5.95 5.34
CA ARG A 183 -13.41 -5.90 6.67
C ARG A 183 -13.54 -4.44 7.11
N GLY A 184 -14.17 -4.25 8.27
CA GLY A 184 -14.25 -2.95 8.93
C GLY A 184 -14.90 -1.88 8.06
N LYS A 185 -14.38 -0.66 8.15
CA LYS A 185 -14.96 0.52 7.51
C LYS A 185 -15.06 0.41 5.99
N LEU A 186 -14.04 -0.17 5.35
CA LEU A 186 -14.04 -0.33 3.89
C LEU A 186 -15.19 -1.22 3.44
N LEU A 187 -15.43 -2.35 4.12
CA LEU A 187 -16.57 -3.21 3.79
C LEU A 187 -17.90 -2.47 3.98
N SER A 188 -18.07 -1.76 5.09
CA SER A 188 -19.29 -0.97 5.33
C SER A 188 -19.51 0.08 4.26
N GLU A 189 -18.46 0.79 3.83
CA GLU A 189 -18.55 1.80 2.77
C GLU A 189 -18.88 1.17 1.40
N ILE A 190 -18.30 0.00 1.10
CA ILE A 190 -18.65 -0.78 -0.10
C ILE A 190 -20.13 -1.18 -0.08
N GLU A 191 -20.62 -1.70 1.03
CA GLU A 191 -22.01 -2.13 1.15
C GLU A 191 -22.99 -0.95 1.12
N ASN A 192 -22.60 0.20 1.68
CA ASN A 192 -23.40 1.42 1.63
C ASN A 192 -23.53 1.97 0.20
N TYR A 193 -22.45 2.00 -0.57
CA TYR A 193 -22.46 2.62 -1.90
C TYR A 193 -22.92 1.65 -3.00
N PHE A 194 -22.39 0.42 -3.02
CA PHE A 194 -22.68 -0.58 -4.05
C PHE A 194 -23.84 -1.53 -3.66
N GLY A 195 -24.37 -1.41 -2.44
CA GLY A 195 -25.45 -2.23 -1.90
C GLY A 195 -24.98 -3.58 -1.33
N SER A 196 -23.89 -4.16 -1.84
CA SER A 196 -23.25 -5.35 -1.26
C SER A 196 -21.83 -5.53 -1.78
N TYR A 197 -21.00 -6.30 -1.08
CA TYR A 197 -19.68 -6.71 -1.59
C TYR A 197 -19.78 -7.44 -2.95
N GLU A 198 -20.79 -8.29 -3.14
CA GLU A 198 -20.93 -9.03 -4.41
C GLU A 198 -21.34 -8.13 -5.58
N ALA A 199 -22.18 -7.13 -5.33
CA ALA A 199 -22.52 -6.12 -6.32
C ALA A 199 -21.28 -5.29 -6.71
N PHE A 200 -20.49 -4.87 -5.71
CA PHE A 200 -19.21 -4.20 -5.94
C PHE A 200 -18.26 -5.07 -6.78
N LYS A 201 -18.01 -6.31 -6.36
CA LYS A 201 -17.11 -7.25 -7.04
C LYS A 201 -17.55 -7.48 -8.48
N LYS A 202 -18.86 -7.63 -8.71
CA LYS A 202 -19.44 -7.78 -10.05
C LYS A 202 -19.20 -6.53 -10.89
N GLN A 203 -19.55 -5.33 -10.40
CA GLN A 203 -19.34 -4.09 -11.13
C GLN A 203 -17.85 -3.87 -11.47
N PHE A 204 -16.95 -4.07 -10.51
CA PHE A 204 -15.51 -3.93 -10.70
C PHE A 204 -14.99 -4.92 -11.75
N SER A 205 -15.41 -6.18 -11.68
CA SER A 205 -15.01 -7.22 -12.64
C SER A 205 -15.48 -6.92 -14.05
N GLU A 206 -16.73 -6.45 -14.20
CA GLU A 206 -17.26 -6.09 -15.52
C GLU A 206 -16.58 -4.84 -16.08
N ALA A 207 -16.30 -3.84 -15.25
CA ALA A 207 -15.52 -2.68 -15.64
C ALA A 207 -14.11 -3.09 -16.12
N ALA A 208 -13.42 -4.00 -15.43
CA ALA A 208 -12.11 -4.49 -15.83
C ALA A 208 -12.14 -5.23 -17.18
N LYS A 209 -13.13 -6.11 -17.39
CA LYS A 209 -13.27 -6.86 -18.65
C LYS A 209 -13.54 -5.94 -19.84
N GLN A 210 -14.34 -4.89 -19.62
CA GLN A 210 -14.87 -4.01 -20.67
C GLN A 210 -14.01 -2.75 -20.91
N VAL A 211 -12.80 -2.65 -20.35
CA VAL A 211 -11.87 -1.58 -20.74
C VAL A 211 -11.57 -1.68 -22.23
N GLU A 212 -11.87 -0.63 -22.98
CA GLU A 212 -11.57 -0.54 -24.40
C GLU A 212 -10.07 -0.29 -24.62
N GLY A 213 -9.42 -1.14 -25.41
CA GLY A 213 -7.97 -1.08 -25.62
C GLY A 213 -7.18 -1.50 -24.38
N VAL A 214 -6.36 -0.57 -23.86
CA VAL A 214 -5.45 -0.78 -22.73
C VAL A 214 -5.77 0.17 -21.60
N GLY A 215 -5.70 -0.31 -20.36
CA GLY A 215 -6.13 0.50 -19.22
C GLY A 215 -6.28 -0.26 -17.92
N TRP A 216 -7.13 0.26 -17.05
CA TRP A 216 -7.28 -0.15 -15.66
C TRP A 216 -8.74 -0.12 -15.20
N ALA A 217 -9.09 -1.01 -14.28
CA ALA A 217 -10.24 -0.79 -13.38
C ALA A 217 -9.73 -0.26 -12.05
N LEU A 218 -10.38 0.79 -11.54
CA LEU A 218 -9.96 1.50 -10.33
C LEU A 218 -11.14 1.63 -9.37
N LEU A 219 -11.00 1.14 -8.14
CA LEU A 219 -11.82 1.55 -7.01
C LEU A 219 -11.16 2.78 -6.42
N VAL A 220 -11.88 3.88 -6.35
CA VAL A 220 -11.36 5.16 -5.85
C VAL A 220 -12.20 5.67 -4.70
N TRP A 221 -11.57 6.43 -3.81
CA TRP A 221 -12.27 7.36 -2.92
C TRP A 221 -12.45 8.70 -3.64
N SER A 222 -13.66 9.24 -3.65
CA SER A 222 -13.97 10.58 -4.15
C SER A 222 -14.05 11.56 -2.98
N PRO A 223 -13.04 12.42 -2.72
CA PRO A 223 -13.02 13.26 -1.52
C PRO A 223 -14.11 14.35 -1.50
N ARG A 224 -14.64 14.72 -2.67
CA ARG A 224 -15.73 15.71 -2.80
C ARG A 224 -17.08 15.09 -2.52
N SER A 225 -17.36 13.95 -3.15
CA SER A 225 -18.62 13.24 -3.01
C SER A 225 -18.69 12.38 -1.74
N ARG A 226 -17.53 12.07 -1.15
CA ARG A 226 -17.34 11.29 0.07
C ARG A 226 -17.96 9.89 -0.02
N HIS A 227 -17.72 9.24 -1.15
CA HIS A 227 -18.08 7.85 -1.35
C HIS A 227 -17.06 7.17 -2.27
N LEU A 228 -17.18 5.86 -2.37
CA LEU A 228 -16.42 5.04 -3.31
C LEU A 228 -16.97 5.19 -4.73
N GLU A 229 -16.11 5.04 -5.74
CA GLU A 229 -16.50 4.99 -7.15
C GLU A 229 -15.65 3.93 -7.89
N ILE A 230 -16.17 3.41 -8.99
CA ILE A 230 -15.41 2.55 -9.91
C ILE A 230 -15.20 3.33 -11.21
N LEU A 231 -13.93 3.49 -11.60
CA LEU A 231 -13.54 4.14 -12.86
C LEU A 231 -12.85 3.13 -13.79
N GLN A 232 -12.99 3.35 -15.09
CA GLN A 232 -12.20 2.70 -16.13
C GLN A 232 -11.22 3.74 -16.69
N SER A 233 -9.93 3.57 -16.42
CA SER A 233 -8.92 4.46 -16.99
C SER A 233 -8.37 3.87 -18.28
N GLU A 234 -8.26 4.68 -19.33
CA GLU A 234 -7.52 4.32 -20.54
C GLU A 234 -6.06 4.76 -20.42
N LEU A 235 -5.17 3.99 -21.03
CA LEU A 235 -3.73 4.11 -20.85
C LEU A 235 -3.37 4.04 -19.35
N HIS A 236 -2.94 5.16 -18.77
CA HIS A 236 -2.75 5.33 -17.33
C HIS A 236 -3.40 6.60 -16.76
N MET A 237 -3.72 7.58 -17.60
CA MET A 237 -4.08 8.94 -17.18
C MET A 237 -5.38 9.46 -17.80
N LEU A 238 -6.00 8.70 -18.71
CA LEU A 238 -7.24 9.09 -19.38
C LEU A 238 -8.45 8.53 -18.64
N LEU A 239 -9.61 9.18 -18.82
CA LEU A 239 -10.89 8.81 -18.23
C LEU A 239 -10.87 8.72 -16.68
N THR A 240 -10.05 9.55 -16.05
CA THR A 240 -10.01 9.72 -14.58
C THR A 240 -10.71 10.99 -14.13
N GLN A 241 -11.08 11.03 -12.85
CA GLN A 241 -11.57 12.23 -12.18
C GLN A 241 -10.45 12.86 -11.34
N TRP A 242 -10.27 14.17 -11.47
CA TRP A 242 -9.28 14.91 -10.71
C TRP A 242 -9.68 14.90 -9.22
N ASP A 243 -8.68 14.81 -8.33
CA ASP A 243 -8.82 14.64 -6.87
C ASP A 243 -9.19 13.23 -6.38
N THR A 244 -9.52 12.27 -7.25
CA THR A 244 -9.83 10.91 -6.78
C THR A 244 -8.57 10.17 -6.31
N ILE A 245 -8.73 9.31 -5.29
CA ILE A 245 -7.63 8.54 -4.69
C ILE A 245 -7.81 7.05 -5.00
N PRO A 246 -6.94 6.42 -5.82
CA PRO A 246 -6.98 4.98 -6.06
C PRO A 246 -6.72 4.15 -4.81
N LEU A 247 -7.60 3.18 -4.54
CA LEU A 247 -7.54 2.27 -3.41
C LEU A 247 -7.18 0.85 -3.85
N LEU A 248 -7.94 0.34 -4.82
CA LEU A 248 -7.75 -0.97 -5.46
C LEU A 248 -7.67 -0.77 -6.97
N VAL A 249 -6.59 -1.22 -7.59
CA VAL A 249 -6.36 -1.08 -9.03
C VAL A 249 -6.08 -2.42 -9.68
N LEU A 250 -6.58 -2.62 -10.89
CA LEU A 250 -6.34 -3.82 -11.70
C LEU A 250 -5.84 -3.41 -13.09
N ASP A 251 -4.61 -3.81 -13.41
CA ASP A 251 -4.01 -3.62 -14.74
C ASP A 251 -4.65 -4.59 -15.73
N VAL A 252 -5.27 -4.06 -16.80
CA VAL A 252 -5.80 -4.87 -17.91
C VAL A 252 -5.14 -4.52 -19.24
N TRP A 253 -3.94 -3.95 -19.20
CA TRP A 253 -3.02 -3.97 -20.34
C TRP A 253 -2.66 -5.42 -20.68
N GLU A 254 -2.50 -5.72 -21.98
CA GLU A 254 -2.20 -7.09 -22.42
C GLU A 254 -0.89 -7.63 -21.80
N HIS A 255 0.11 -6.78 -21.55
CA HIS A 255 1.35 -7.20 -20.88
C HIS A 255 1.12 -7.82 -19.49
N ALA A 256 0.00 -7.51 -18.83
CA ALA A 256 -0.29 -7.96 -17.47
C ALA A 256 -0.82 -9.40 -17.42
N TYR A 257 -1.26 -9.96 -18.55
CA TYR A 257 -1.92 -11.27 -18.56
C TYR A 257 -1.66 -12.14 -19.79
N TYR A 258 -1.26 -11.56 -20.94
CA TYR A 258 -1.33 -12.25 -22.23
C TYR A 258 -0.43 -13.49 -22.31
N LEU A 259 0.73 -13.49 -21.65
CA LEU A 259 1.64 -14.65 -21.64
C LEU A 259 1.06 -15.90 -20.96
N GLN A 260 0.04 -15.73 -20.10
CA GLN A 260 -0.58 -16.83 -19.34
C GLN A 260 -2.04 -17.07 -19.75
N TYR A 261 -2.78 -16.00 -20.04
CA TYR A 261 -4.21 -16.04 -20.32
C TYR A 261 -4.55 -15.79 -21.79
N GLU A 262 -3.59 -15.37 -22.62
CA GLU A 262 -3.80 -15.01 -24.02
C GLU A 262 -4.95 -14.01 -24.15
N ASN A 263 -5.97 -14.32 -24.94
CA ASN A 263 -7.17 -13.47 -25.10
C ASN A 263 -8.20 -13.63 -23.97
N ARG A 264 -7.98 -14.49 -22.97
CA ARG A 264 -8.94 -14.80 -21.89
C ARG A 264 -8.83 -13.80 -20.72
N ARG A 265 -8.99 -12.51 -21.00
CA ARG A 265 -8.97 -11.43 -19.98
C ARG A 265 -9.93 -11.71 -18.81
N ALA A 266 -11.11 -12.27 -19.09
CA ALA A 266 -12.07 -12.60 -18.03
C ALA A 266 -11.54 -13.62 -17.02
N GLU A 267 -10.76 -14.60 -17.47
CA GLU A 267 -10.14 -15.62 -16.62
C GLU A 267 -9.01 -15.00 -15.75
N TYR A 268 -8.25 -14.07 -16.31
CA TYR A 268 -7.28 -13.27 -15.55
C TYR A 268 -7.94 -12.48 -14.43
N VAL A 269 -9.01 -11.74 -14.74
CA VAL A 269 -9.77 -10.94 -13.75
C VAL A 269 -10.33 -11.84 -12.63
N GLU A 270 -10.86 -13.01 -12.98
CA GLU A 270 -11.37 -13.98 -12.00
C GLU A 270 -10.27 -14.50 -11.06
N ASN A 271 -9.11 -14.84 -11.60
CA ASN A 271 -7.98 -15.35 -10.82
C ASN A 271 -7.32 -14.26 -9.97
N TRP A 272 -7.24 -13.03 -10.45
CA TRP A 272 -6.69 -11.90 -9.70
C TRP A 272 -7.42 -11.68 -8.37
N TRP A 273 -8.74 -11.89 -8.31
CA TRP A 273 -9.49 -11.79 -7.05
C TRP A 273 -9.00 -12.72 -5.93
N LYS A 274 -8.28 -13.79 -6.26
CA LYS A 274 -7.75 -14.77 -5.30
C LYS A 274 -6.47 -14.30 -4.60
N ILE A 275 -5.85 -13.22 -5.09
CA ILE A 275 -4.60 -12.67 -4.56
C ILE A 275 -4.73 -11.21 -4.13
N VAL A 276 -5.93 -10.64 -4.12
CA VAL A 276 -6.14 -9.26 -3.66
C VAL A 276 -5.74 -9.12 -2.20
N ASN A 277 -4.89 -8.14 -1.91
CA ASN A 277 -4.45 -7.78 -0.57
C ASN A 277 -5.40 -6.75 0.05
N TRP A 278 -6.50 -7.23 0.66
CA TRP A 278 -7.50 -6.34 1.28
C TRP A 278 -6.92 -5.46 2.39
N ARG A 279 -5.94 -5.94 3.17
CA ARG A 279 -5.28 -5.14 4.20
C ARG A 279 -4.66 -3.87 3.60
N ASN A 280 -4.00 -3.96 2.45
CA ASN A 280 -3.44 -2.78 1.80
C ASN A 280 -4.53 -1.81 1.32
N VAL A 281 -5.65 -2.33 0.78
CA VAL A 281 -6.77 -1.50 0.32
C VAL A 281 -7.43 -0.78 1.50
N GLU A 282 -7.58 -1.48 2.64
CA GLU A 282 -8.09 -0.92 3.90
C GLU A 282 -7.18 0.19 4.44
N GLU A 283 -5.87 -0.05 4.53
CA GLU A 283 -4.90 0.95 4.98
C GLU A 283 -4.88 2.20 4.07
N ARG A 284 -5.06 2.02 2.75
CA ARG A 284 -5.22 3.13 1.80
C ARG A 284 -6.52 3.88 2.04
N PHE A 285 -7.62 3.16 2.26
CA PHE A 285 -8.92 3.75 2.54
C PHE A 285 -8.90 4.57 3.84
N ASP A 286 -8.34 4.04 4.93
CA ASP A 286 -8.23 4.74 6.22
C ASP A 286 -7.48 6.07 6.14
N LYS A 287 -6.52 6.18 5.20
CA LYS A 287 -5.84 7.44 4.90
C LYS A 287 -6.67 8.33 3.99
N ALA A 288 -7.24 7.77 2.93
CA ALA A 288 -8.02 8.50 1.93
C ALA A 288 -9.30 9.12 2.51
N GLU A 289 -10.03 8.39 3.37
CA GLU A 289 -11.29 8.85 3.96
C GLU A 289 -11.14 10.11 4.83
N LYS A 290 -9.92 10.38 5.31
CA LYS A 290 -9.58 11.59 6.06
C LYS A 290 -9.53 12.82 5.16
N LEU A 291 -9.25 12.65 3.86
CA LEU A 291 -9.29 13.73 2.90
C LEU A 291 -10.75 13.98 2.49
N LYS A 292 -11.29 15.13 2.90
CA LYS A 292 -12.65 15.57 2.58
C LYS A 292 -12.61 16.99 2.05
N TRP A 293 -12.89 17.14 0.76
CA TRP A 293 -13.02 18.46 0.15
C TRP A 293 -14.41 19.03 0.42
N ARG A 294 -14.53 20.36 0.30
CA ARG A 294 -15.83 21.00 0.17
C ARG A 294 -16.43 20.56 -1.19
N PRO A 295 -17.67 20.06 -1.24
CA PRO A 295 -18.24 19.52 -2.48
C PRO A 295 -18.35 20.56 -3.60
N PHE A 296 -18.73 21.79 -3.27
CA PHE A 296 -18.92 22.95 -4.15
C PHE A 296 -18.27 24.21 -3.59
#